data_AF-R7UFT1-F1
#
_entry.id   AF-R7UFT1-F1
#
_cell.length_a   1.000
_cell.length_b   1.000
_cell.length_c   1.000
_cell.angle_alpha   90.00
_cell.angle_beta   90.00
_cell.angle_gamma   90.00
#
_symmetry.space_group_name_H-M   'P 1'
#
loop_
_entity.id
_entity.type
_entity.pdbx_description
1 polymer ?
#
loop_
_entity_poly.entity_id
_entity_poly.type
_entity_poly.pdbx_seq_one_letter_code
_entity_poly.pdbx_strand_id
1 'polypeptide(L)'
;MYTKYDDLFDTSNYPASSKYHNEKNKAVLGKFKDEAGGRAIIKFVGLRPKLYSCVMNSGVQKKTCKGIKTNVIKNDITFNDYLTCLKTKNEKKVKVNNIRNHKHELYSERLNKIALSANDDKRHICKDGVNTLAYGHYLIRK
;
A
#
# COMPACT_ATOMS: atom_id res chain seq x y z
N MET A 1 -23.36 -10.20 24.72
CA MET A 1 -22.53 -10.20 23.49
C MET A 1 -22.62 -8.83 22.85
N TYR A 2 -21.50 -8.22 22.47
CA TYR A 2 -21.46 -6.86 21.89
C TYR A 2 -21.95 -6.89 20.43
N THR A 3 -23.26 -7.05 20.23
CA THR A 3 -23.95 -7.16 18.93
C THR A 3 -24.22 -5.81 18.25
N LYS A 4 -23.81 -4.69 18.87
CA LYS A 4 -24.20 -3.34 18.42
C LYS A 4 -23.73 -2.99 17.00
N TYR A 5 -22.72 -3.69 16.48
CA TYR A 5 -22.09 -3.35 15.20
C TYR A 5 -21.98 -4.53 14.21
N ASP A 6 -22.57 -5.68 14.53
CA ASP A 6 -22.47 -6.87 13.67
C ASP A 6 -23.10 -6.64 12.30
N ASP A 7 -24.06 -5.71 12.18
CA ASP A 7 -24.67 -5.33 10.91
C ASP A 7 -23.84 -4.31 10.12
N LEU A 8 -22.77 -3.74 10.66
CA LEU A 8 -21.96 -2.73 9.97
C LEU A 8 -20.71 -3.31 9.29
N PHE A 9 -20.19 -4.42 9.80
CA PHE A 9 -18.91 -4.98 9.40
C PHE A 9 -19.03 -6.31 8.64
N ASP A 10 -18.21 -6.47 7.60
CA ASP A 10 -17.90 -7.74 6.95
C ASP A 10 -16.67 -8.35 7.63
N THR A 11 -16.89 -9.31 8.53
CA THR A 11 -15.84 -10.08 9.21
C THR A 11 -15.67 -11.49 8.61
N SER A 12 -16.19 -11.73 7.40
CA SER A 12 -16.16 -13.06 6.78
C SER A 12 -14.74 -13.53 6.43
N ASN A 13 -13.75 -12.63 6.44
CA ASN A 13 -12.36 -12.93 6.13
C ASN A 13 -11.50 -13.25 7.36
N TYR A 14 -12.10 -13.31 8.55
CA TYR A 14 -11.43 -13.75 9.77
C TYR A 14 -11.21 -15.26 9.72
N PRO A 15 -10.24 -15.81 10.47
CA PRO A 15 -10.08 -17.25 10.61
C PRO A 15 -11.38 -17.90 11.10
N ALA A 16 -11.76 -19.05 10.54
CA ALA A 16 -13.00 -19.76 10.92
C ALA A 16 -13.05 -20.15 12.41
N SER A 17 -11.90 -20.31 13.05
CA SER A 17 -11.77 -20.56 14.49
C SER A 17 -12.00 -19.33 15.36
N SER A 18 -12.06 -18.14 14.78
CA SER A 18 -12.24 -16.89 15.52
C SER A 18 -13.68 -16.68 15.96
N LYS A 19 -13.89 -16.27 17.20
CA LYS A 19 -15.21 -15.86 17.71
C LYS A 19 -15.84 -14.68 16.96
N TYR A 20 -15.06 -13.97 16.13
CA TYR A 20 -15.50 -12.81 15.36
C TYR A 20 -15.80 -13.15 13.89
N HIS A 21 -15.58 -14.40 13.46
CA HIS A 21 -15.88 -14.82 12.10
C HIS A 21 -17.39 -14.88 11.88
N ASN A 22 -17.90 -14.13 10.90
CA ASN A 22 -19.30 -14.12 10.54
C ASN A 22 -19.46 -13.88 9.03
N GLU A 23 -20.21 -14.74 8.34
CA GLU A 23 -20.44 -14.64 6.90
C GLU A 23 -21.68 -13.80 6.53
N LYS A 24 -22.48 -13.35 7.49
CA LYS A 24 -23.74 -12.61 7.26
C LYS A 24 -23.60 -11.43 6.30
N ASN A 25 -22.49 -10.69 6.39
CA ASN A 25 -22.24 -9.47 5.61
C ASN A 25 -21.21 -9.65 4.48
N LYS A 26 -20.88 -10.90 4.13
CA LYS A 26 -19.84 -11.22 3.14
C LYS A 26 -20.12 -10.53 1.81
N ALA A 27 -19.24 -9.61 1.42
CA ALA A 27 -19.32 -8.85 0.17
C ALA A 27 -20.63 -8.02 -0.01
N VAL A 28 -21.34 -7.71 1.07
CA VAL A 28 -22.50 -6.81 1.03
C VAL A 28 -22.03 -5.36 0.86
N LEU A 29 -22.65 -4.64 -0.08
CA LEU A 29 -22.32 -3.24 -0.36
C LEU A 29 -22.56 -2.34 0.87
N GLY A 30 -21.66 -1.36 1.06
CA GLY A 30 -21.74 -0.40 2.16
C GLY A 30 -21.30 -0.94 3.52
N LYS A 31 -20.85 -2.20 3.62
CA LYS A 31 -20.27 -2.77 4.85
C LYS A 31 -18.76 -2.52 4.92
N PHE A 32 -18.28 -2.26 6.13
CA PHE A 32 -16.85 -2.07 6.37
C PHE A 32 -16.14 -3.42 6.54
N LYS A 33 -15.06 -3.63 5.81
CA LYS A 33 -14.27 -4.85 5.89
C LYS A 33 -12.93 -4.58 6.54
N ASP A 34 -12.49 -5.46 7.43
CA ASP A 34 -11.12 -5.45 7.92
C ASP A 34 -10.17 -5.97 6.83
N GLU A 35 -9.37 -5.10 6.22
CA GLU A 35 -8.40 -5.51 5.20
C GLU A 35 -7.29 -6.44 5.73
N ALA A 36 -7.03 -6.44 7.04
CA ALA A 36 -6.04 -7.31 7.65
C ALA A 36 -6.62 -8.69 8.03
N GLY A 37 -7.95 -8.85 8.02
CA GLY A 37 -8.62 -10.12 8.30
C GLY A 37 -8.36 -10.62 9.73
N GLY A 38 -8.51 -9.74 10.71
CA GLY A 38 -8.30 -10.02 12.13
C GLY A 38 -6.84 -10.04 12.58
N ARG A 39 -5.90 -9.69 11.69
CA ARG A 39 -4.46 -9.67 12.00
C ARG A 39 -4.00 -8.27 12.36
N ALA A 40 -3.23 -8.15 13.45
CA ALA A 40 -2.66 -6.88 13.84
C ALA A 40 -1.53 -6.46 12.89
N ILE A 41 -1.53 -5.20 12.44
CA ILE A 41 -0.41 -4.61 11.69
C ILE A 41 0.68 -4.24 12.70
N ILE A 42 1.85 -4.87 12.59
CA ILE A 42 2.98 -4.67 13.51
C ILE A 42 4.05 -3.71 12.96
N LYS A 43 4.14 -3.57 11.63
CA LYS A 43 5.05 -2.64 10.97
C LYS A 43 4.33 -1.98 9.80
N PHE A 44 4.55 -0.68 9.64
CA PHE A 44 4.00 0.10 8.54
C PHE A 44 5.04 1.08 8.03
N VAL A 45 5.09 1.26 6.71
CA VAL A 45 5.88 2.29 6.04
C VAL A 45 5.08 2.83 4.86
N GLY A 46 4.85 4.14 4.85
CA GLY A 46 4.17 4.85 3.78
C GLY A 46 5.11 5.88 3.16
N LEU A 47 5.21 5.89 1.83
CA LEU A 47 6.00 6.87 1.09
C LEU A 47 5.12 7.97 0.51
N ARG A 48 3.99 7.58 -0.10
CA ARG A 48 2.98 8.49 -0.68
C ARG A 48 1.63 7.77 -0.80
N PRO A 49 0.53 8.45 -1.14
CA PRO A 49 -0.75 7.79 -1.39
C PRO A 49 -0.64 6.64 -2.40
N LYS A 50 -1.13 5.45 -2.01
CA LYS A 50 -1.06 4.20 -2.80
C LYS A 50 0.38 3.70 -3.06
N LEU A 51 1.34 4.09 -2.22
CA LEU A 51 2.70 3.56 -2.17
C LEU A 51 3.12 3.30 -0.72
N TYR A 52 2.91 2.07 -0.24
CA TYR A 52 3.14 1.69 1.15
C TYR A 52 3.36 0.18 1.30
N SER A 53 3.91 -0.22 2.44
CA SER A 53 3.96 -1.62 2.85
C SER A 53 3.60 -1.77 4.33
N CYS A 54 2.90 -2.86 4.65
CA CYS A 54 2.64 -3.25 6.01
C CYS A 54 2.96 -4.73 6.24
N VAL A 55 3.37 -5.04 7.47
CA VAL A 55 3.65 -6.40 7.95
C VAL A 55 2.67 -6.71 9.07
N MET A 56 2.00 -7.85 8.94
CA MET A 56 1.04 -8.35 9.92
C MET A 56 1.75 -9.23 10.95
N ASN A 57 1.15 -9.40 12.14
CA ASN A 57 1.65 -10.29 13.19
C ASN A 57 1.83 -11.74 12.72
N SER A 58 1.08 -12.18 11.70
CA SER A 58 1.22 -13.50 11.08
C SER A 58 2.44 -13.63 10.15
N GLY A 59 3.29 -12.60 10.04
CA GLY A 59 4.41 -12.54 9.09
C GLY A 59 4.01 -12.19 7.65
N VAL A 60 2.71 -12.10 7.34
CA VAL A 60 2.23 -11.75 5.99
C VAL A 60 2.51 -10.29 5.70
N GLN A 61 3.11 -10.04 4.54
CA GLN A 61 3.42 -8.69 4.06
C GLN A 61 2.43 -8.27 2.96
N LYS A 62 1.81 -7.11 3.13
CA LYS A 62 1.07 -6.42 2.06
C LYS A 62 1.96 -5.30 1.49
N LYS A 63 2.08 -5.27 0.16
CA LYS A 63 2.86 -4.28 -0.59
C LYS A 63 1.95 -3.61 -1.61
N THR A 64 1.87 -2.29 -1.54
CA THR A 64 1.10 -1.48 -2.48
C THR A 64 2.05 -0.55 -3.20
N CYS A 65 2.20 -0.74 -4.51
CA CYS A 65 3.05 0.08 -5.36
C CYS A 65 2.33 0.36 -6.67
N LYS A 66 1.47 1.39 -6.67
CA LYS A 66 0.63 1.72 -7.83
C LYS A 66 1.51 2.01 -9.05
N GLY A 67 1.17 1.38 -10.18
CA GLY A 67 1.86 1.58 -11.47
C GLY A 67 2.94 0.53 -11.79
N ILE A 68 3.27 -0.34 -10.83
CA ILE A 68 4.18 -1.47 -11.01
C ILE A 68 3.38 -2.79 -11.03
N LYS A 69 3.83 -3.76 -11.82
CA LYS A 69 3.18 -5.07 -11.94
C LYS A 69 3.30 -5.87 -10.64
N THR A 70 2.24 -6.60 -10.30
CA THR A 70 2.18 -7.44 -9.09
C THR A 70 3.32 -8.46 -9.00
N ASN A 71 3.72 -9.07 -10.12
CA ASN A 71 4.84 -10.02 -10.13
C ASN A 71 6.16 -9.36 -9.72
N VAL A 72 6.45 -8.18 -10.25
CA VAL A 72 7.65 -7.40 -9.92
C VAL A 72 7.61 -6.97 -8.44
N ILE A 73 6.45 -6.56 -7.93
CA ILE A 73 6.27 -6.21 -6.51
C ILE A 73 6.53 -7.42 -5.61
N LYS A 74 6.14 -8.62 -6.02
CA LYS A 74 6.35 -9.85 -5.24
C LYS A 74 7.83 -10.22 -5.17
N ASN A 75 8.53 -10.20 -6.30
CA ASN A 75 9.89 -10.73 -6.44
C ASN A 75 11.00 -9.70 -6.11
N ASP A 76 10.84 -8.44 -6.53
CA ASP A 76 11.94 -7.47 -6.55
C ASP A 76 11.85 -6.41 -5.44
N ILE A 77 10.72 -6.35 -4.72
CA ILE A 77 10.45 -5.33 -3.72
C ILE A 77 10.15 -5.96 -2.36
N THR A 78 10.90 -5.54 -1.35
CA THR A 78 10.81 -5.99 0.04
C THR A 78 10.33 -4.87 0.96
N PHE A 79 9.99 -5.17 2.22
CA PHE A 79 9.65 -4.15 3.22
C PHE A 79 10.81 -3.18 3.46
N ASN A 80 12.03 -3.73 3.55
CA ASN A 80 13.23 -2.95 3.83
C ASN A 80 13.52 -1.94 2.71
N ASP A 81 13.18 -2.24 1.47
CA ASP A 81 13.32 -1.26 0.38
C ASP A 81 12.49 0.02 0.62
N TYR A 82 11.26 -0.11 1.13
CA TYR A 82 10.45 1.05 1.50
C TYR A 82 11.08 1.82 2.65
N LEU A 83 11.59 1.11 3.67
CA LEU A 83 12.24 1.73 4.83
C LEU A 83 13.52 2.48 4.43
N THR A 84 14.35 1.86 3.59
CA THR A 84 15.56 2.47 3.03
C THR A 84 15.21 3.67 2.17
N CYS A 85 14.19 3.57 1.31
CA CYS A 85 13.71 4.69 0.50
C CYS A 85 13.25 5.87 1.37
N LEU A 86 12.48 5.61 2.43
CA LEU A 86 12.03 6.65 3.37
C LEU A 86 13.21 7.36 4.06
N LYS A 87 14.19 6.59 4.56
CA LYS A 87 15.33 7.12 5.33
C LYS A 87 16.36 7.83 4.48
N THR A 88 16.70 7.26 3.32
CA THR A 88 17.78 7.76 2.45
C THR A 88 17.28 8.72 1.39
N LYS A 89 15.96 8.78 1.16
CA LYS A 89 15.30 9.45 0.03
C LYS A 89 15.75 8.96 -1.35
N ASN A 90 16.48 7.84 -1.41
CA ASN A 90 16.90 7.24 -2.67
C ASN A 90 15.75 6.48 -3.33
N GLU A 91 15.63 6.66 -4.64
CA GLU A 91 14.62 6.01 -5.44
C GLU A 91 15.03 4.57 -5.79
N LYS A 92 14.07 3.64 -5.75
CA LYS A 92 14.28 2.28 -6.25
C LYS A 92 13.68 2.14 -7.64
N LYS A 93 14.53 1.82 -8.62
CA LYS A 93 14.10 1.50 -9.99
C LYS A 93 13.97 -0.01 -10.18
N VAL A 94 12.99 -0.44 -10.97
CA VAL A 94 12.72 -1.85 -11.28
C VAL A 94 12.52 -2.03 -12.79
N LYS A 95 12.94 -3.18 -13.30
CA LYS A 95 12.72 -3.54 -14.70
C LYS A 95 11.34 -4.19 -14.85
N VAL A 96 10.54 -3.70 -15.78
CA VAL A 96 9.20 -4.22 -16.05
C VAL A 96 9.09 -4.54 -17.53
N ASN A 97 8.79 -5.80 -17.85
CA ASN A 97 8.49 -6.21 -19.23
C ASN A 97 7.02 -5.92 -19.53
N ASN A 98 6.75 -5.29 -20.68
CA ASN A 98 5.42 -4.92 -21.15
C ASN A 98 5.29 -5.22 -22.65
N ILE A 99 4.06 -5.48 -23.09
CA ILE A 99 3.71 -5.41 -24.51
C ILE A 99 3.13 -4.02 -24.75
N ARG A 100 3.62 -3.31 -25.77
CA ARG A 100 3.20 -1.96 -26.09
C ARG A 100 2.94 -1.82 -27.58
N ASN A 101 1.93 -1.03 -27.93
CA ASN A 101 1.63 -0.67 -29.31
C ASN A 101 2.33 0.66 -29.64
N HIS A 102 3.07 0.68 -30.75
CA HIS A 102 3.53 1.90 -31.41
C HIS A 102 3.03 1.90 -32.84
N LYS A 103 2.26 2.92 -33.24
CA LYS A 103 1.72 3.08 -34.60
C LYS A 103 1.03 1.81 -35.16
N HIS A 104 0.23 1.15 -34.33
CA HIS A 104 -0.49 -0.10 -34.63
C HIS A 104 0.38 -1.36 -34.74
N GLU A 105 1.66 -1.29 -34.37
CA GLU A 105 2.55 -2.45 -34.29
C GLU A 105 2.85 -2.80 -32.83
N LEU A 106 2.83 -4.09 -32.50
CA LEU A 106 3.07 -4.59 -31.14
C LEU A 106 4.54 -4.91 -30.90
N TYR A 107 5.05 -4.43 -29.77
CA TYR A 107 6.43 -4.62 -29.34
C TYR A 107 6.48 -5.21 -27.93
N SER A 108 7.42 -6.11 -27.69
CA SER A 108 7.79 -6.56 -26.35
C SER A 108 8.94 -5.71 -25.82
N GLU A 109 8.65 -4.86 -24.85
CA GLU A 109 9.59 -3.86 -24.33
C GLU A 109 9.92 -4.10 -22.86
N ARG A 110 11.17 -3.81 -22.49
CA ARG A 110 11.62 -3.78 -21.09
C ARG A 110 11.85 -2.34 -20.66
N LEU A 111 11.00 -1.87 -19.75
CA LEU A 111 11.05 -0.50 -19.21
C LEU A 111 11.74 -0.49 -17.84
N ASN A 112 12.55 0.53 -17.58
CA ASN A 112 13.07 0.79 -16.24
C ASN A 112 12.20 1.85 -15.55
N LYS A 113 11.42 1.45 -14.55
CA LYS A 113 10.47 2.33 -13.85
C LYS A 113 10.94 2.65 -12.44
N ILE A 114 10.71 3.87 -11.98
CA ILE A 114 10.81 4.20 -10.56
C ILE A 114 9.65 3.50 -9.83
N ALA A 115 9.97 2.54 -8.99
CA ALA A 115 9.00 1.82 -8.16
C ALA A 115 8.78 2.54 -6.83
N LEU A 116 9.86 2.90 -6.15
CA LEU A 116 9.81 3.57 -4.85
C LEU A 116 10.46 4.94 -4.96
N SER A 117 9.80 5.95 -4.42
CA SER A 117 10.33 7.30 -4.24
C SER A 117 9.68 7.88 -2.99
N ALA A 118 10.46 8.60 -2.18
CA ALA A 118 10.00 9.24 -0.96
C ALA A 118 9.33 10.61 -1.21
N ASN A 119 9.38 11.10 -2.45
CA ASN A 119 8.74 12.36 -2.81
C ASN A 119 7.22 12.19 -2.92
N ASP A 120 6.49 13.17 -2.39
CA ASP A 120 5.03 13.26 -2.49
C ASP A 120 4.64 14.64 -3.02
N ASP A 121 4.22 14.69 -4.28
CA ASP A 121 3.84 15.93 -4.97
C ASP A 121 2.53 16.54 -4.45
N LYS A 122 1.85 15.89 -3.50
CA LYS A 122 0.56 16.33 -2.94
C LYS A 122 0.68 16.99 -1.58
N ARG A 123 1.84 16.87 -0.92
CA ARG A 123 2.04 17.41 0.43
C ARG A 123 3.44 17.99 0.56
N HIS A 124 3.58 18.97 1.44
CA HIS A 124 4.89 19.46 1.85
C HIS A 124 5.48 18.52 2.90
N ILE A 125 6.57 17.83 2.56
CA ILE A 125 7.30 16.96 3.49
C ILE A 125 8.22 17.81 4.37
N CYS A 126 8.07 17.71 5.68
CA CYS A 126 8.87 18.43 6.65
C CYS A 126 10.33 17.91 6.68
N LYS A 127 11.21 18.63 7.40
CA LYS A 127 12.66 18.33 7.43
C LYS A 127 12.99 16.93 7.97
N ASP A 128 12.15 16.40 8.86
CA ASP A 128 12.23 15.06 9.42
C ASP A 128 11.91 13.95 8.40
N GLY A 129 11.32 14.30 7.24
CA GLY A 129 11.04 13.37 6.16
C GLY A 129 9.77 12.52 6.35
N VAL A 130 9.06 12.68 7.47
CA VAL A 130 7.88 11.86 7.81
C VAL A 130 6.65 12.73 8.02
N ASN A 131 6.77 13.82 8.79
CA ASN A 131 5.66 14.74 8.97
C ASN A 131 5.36 15.49 7.67
N THR A 132 4.08 15.65 7.37
CA THR A 132 3.63 16.29 6.13
C THR A 132 2.57 17.34 6.39
N LEU A 133 2.65 18.47 5.68
CA LEU A 133 1.70 19.57 5.74
C LEU A 133 0.97 19.70 4.40
N ALA A 134 -0.26 20.20 4.44
CA ALA A 134 -0.96 20.59 3.22
C ALA A 134 -0.30 21.85 2.61
N TYR A 135 -0.25 21.97 1.29
CA TYR A 135 0.24 23.20 0.68
C TYR A 135 -0.60 24.40 1.11
N GLY A 136 0.05 25.53 1.39
CA GLY A 136 -0.60 26.73 1.94
C GLY A 136 -0.77 26.73 3.47
N HIS A 137 -0.33 25.69 4.17
CA HIS A 137 -0.33 25.68 5.63
C HIS A 137 0.57 26.78 6.21
N TYR A 138 0.11 27.48 7.26
CA TYR A 138 0.80 28.66 7.84
C TYR A 138 2.23 28.39 8.34
N LEU A 139 2.54 27.16 8.73
CA LEU A 139 3.90 26.73 9.12
C LEU A 139 4.86 26.56 7.93
N ILE A 140 4.34 26.52 6.69
CA ILE A 140 5.16 26.47 5.49
C ILE A 140 5.60 27.90 5.20
N ARG A 141 6.85 28.20 5.51
CA ARG A 141 7.45 29.50 5.20
C ARG A 141 7.51 29.65 3.67
N LYS A 142 6.98 30.76 3.16
CA LYS A 142 7.09 31.14 1.74
C LYS A 142 8.53 31.47 1.38
#